data_AF-A0A328YPQ3-F1
#
_entry.id   AF-A0A328YPQ3-F1
#
_cell.length_a   1.000
_cell.length_b   1.000
_cell.length_c   1.000
_cell.angle_alpha   90.00
_cell.angle_beta   90.00
_cell.angle_gamma   90.00
#
_symmetry.space_group_name_H-M   'P 1'
#
loop_
_entity.id
_entity.type
_entity.pdbx_description
1 polymer ?
#
loop_
_entity_poly.entity_id
_entity_poly.type
_entity_poly.pdbx_seq_one_letter_code
_entity_poly.pdbx_strand_id
1 'polypeptide(L)' 'MKLNNQRVCIYPKDIQRITGKSYRQSTRLMQKIKKDLNKLENEFLTIEEFCTYSGIKYEQVTHLIFG' A
#
# COMPACT_ATOMS: atom_id res chain seq x y z
N MET A 1 19.82 -19.71 -2.57
CA MET A 1 18.60 -19.00 -3.02
C MET A 1 18.63 -17.60 -2.42
N LYS A 2 18.59 -16.53 -3.21
CA LYS A 2 18.33 -15.20 -2.66
C LYS A 2 16.89 -15.22 -2.13
N LEU A 3 16.71 -15.02 -0.83
CA LEU A 3 15.40 -14.73 -0.27
C LEU A 3 14.99 -13.37 -0.84
N ASN A 4 14.11 -13.38 -1.84
CA ASN A 4 13.44 -12.16 -2.27
C ASN A 4 12.54 -11.75 -1.11
N ASN A 5 12.96 -10.72 -0.37
CA ASN A 5 12.27 -10.19 0.80
C ASN A 5 11.02 -9.43 0.31
N GLN A 6 10.04 -10.15 -0.22
CA GLN A 6 8.79 -9.59 -0.73
C GLN A 6 7.96 -9.11 0.46
N ARG A 7 7.79 -7.79 0.54
CA ARG A 7 6.98 -7.15 1.57
C ARG A 7 5.51 -7.42 1.27
N VAL A 8 4.74 -7.88 2.26
CA VAL A 8 3.27 -8.05 2.13
C VAL A 8 2.54 -6.74 2.45
N CYS A 9 3.12 -5.91 3.32
CA CYS A 9 2.55 -4.64 3.78
C CYS A 9 2.88 -3.49 2.83
N ILE A 10 1.97 -2.53 2.72
CA ILE A 10 2.15 -1.28 1.97
C ILE A 10 2.31 -0.08 2.91
N TYR A 11 3.22 0.83 2.57
CA TYR A 11 3.51 2.01 3.38
C TYR A 11 3.20 3.31 2.63
N PRO A 12 3.13 4.46 3.32
CA PRO A 12 2.82 5.73 2.67
C PRO A 12 3.77 6.10 1.52
N LYS A 13 5.06 5.72 1.59
CA LYS A 13 6.01 5.93 0.47
C LYS A 13 5.68 5.10 -0.76
N ASP A 14 5.17 3.89 -0.58
CA ASP A 14 4.75 3.02 -1.68
C ASP A 14 3.50 3.60 -2.34
N ILE A 15 2.50 3.98 -1.53
CA ILE A 15 1.28 4.67 -1.99
C ILE A 15 1.61 5.98 -2.73
N GLN A 16 2.60 6.72 -2.24
CA GLN A 16 3.09 7.94 -2.88
C GLN A 16 3.62 7.66 -4.29
N ARG A 17 4.47 6.63 -4.45
CA ARG A 17 5.01 6.22 -5.76
C ARG A 17 3.92 5.75 -6.71
N ILE A 18 2.98 4.95 -6.21
CA ILE A 18 1.89 4.39 -7.02
C ILE A 18 0.92 5.48 -7.50
N THR A 19 0.57 6.43 -6.63
CA THR A 19 -0.51 7.40 -6.91
C THR A 19 -0.04 8.77 -7.37
N GLY A 20 1.26 9.07 -7.27
CA GLY A 20 1.83 10.39 -7.56
C GLY A 20 1.41 11.49 -6.59
N LYS A 21 0.70 11.16 -5.50
CA LYS A 21 0.27 12.13 -4.49
C LYS A 21 1.44 12.59 -3.64
N SER A 22 1.26 13.65 -2.85
CA SER A 22 2.24 14.00 -1.82
C SER A 22 2.29 12.93 -0.72
N TYR A 23 3.41 12.86 0.03
CA TYR A 23 3.54 11.95 1.18
C TYR A 23 2.40 12.13 2.19
N ARG A 24 2.05 13.38 2.53
CA ARG A 24 0.94 13.69 3.45
C ARG A 24 -0.40 13.15 2.96
N GLN A 25 -0.71 13.33 1.68
CA GLN A 25 -1.94 12.80 1.09
C GLN A 25 -1.94 11.26 1.07
N SER A 26 -0.78 10.65 0.84
CA SER A 26 -0.60 9.19 0.85
C SER A 26 -0.82 8.59 2.23
N THR A 27 -0.29 9.23 3.29
CA THR A 27 -0.57 8.85 4.69
C THR A 27 -2.06 8.97 5.01
N ARG A 28 -2.71 10.07 4.60
CA ARG A 28 -4.15 10.25 4.80
C ARG A 28 -4.96 9.17 4.08
N LEU A 29 -4.58 8.81 2.86
CA LEU A 29 -5.22 7.74 2.11
C LEU A 29 -5.06 6.40 2.83
N MET A 30 -3.85 6.04 3.25
CA MET A 30 -3.60 4.80 4.01
C MET A 30 -4.47 4.71 5.26
N GLN A 31 -4.54 5.79 6.05
CA GLN A 31 -5.36 5.82 7.27
C GLN A 31 -6.86 5.76 6.98
N LYS A 32 -7.31 6.41 5.91
CA LYS A 32 -8.70 6.29 5.45
C LYS A 32 -9.03 4.83 5.09
N ILE A 33 -8.18 4.17 4.31
CA ILE A 33 -8.39 2.77 3.92
C ILE A 33 -8.43 1.88 5.17
N LYS A 34 -7.48 2.01 6.09
CA LYS A 34 -7.48 1.26 7.35
C LYS A 34 -8.76 1.47 8.14
N LYS A 35 -9.24 2.71 8.25
CA LYS A 35 -10.48 3.05 8.96
C LYS A 35 -11.70 2.41 8.28
N ASP A 36 -11.81 2.51 6.95
CA ASP A 36 -12.93 1.98 6.18
C ASP A 36 -12.97 0.44 6.23
N LEU A 37 -11.80 -0.20 6.36
CA LEU A 37 -11.66 -1.65 6.57
C LEU A 37 -11.79 -2.06 8.06
N ASN A 38 -12.15 -1.14 8.96
CA ASN A 38 -12.24 -1.34 10.41
C ASN A 38 -10.97 -1.94 11.04
N LYS A 39 -9.79 -1.62 10.50
CA LYS A 39 -8.51 -2.10 11.04
C LYS A 39 -8.16 -1.39 12.34
N LEU A 40 -7.54 -2.12 13.26
CA LEU A 40 -6.98 -1.54 14.49
C LEU A 40 -5.77 -0.66 14.18
N GLU A 41 -5.42 0.22 15.11
CA GLU A 41 -4.31 1.18 14.93
C GLU A 41 -2.99 0.46 14.61
N ASN A 42 -2.73 -0.66 15.27
CA ASN A 42 -1.51 -1.45 15.12
C ASN A 42 -1.54 -2.44 13.95
N GLU A 43 -2.67 -2.59 13.26
CA GLU A 43 -2.76 -3.50 12.12
C GLU A 43 -2.13 -2.88 10.86
N PHE A 44 -1.45 -3.71 10.06
CA PHE A 44 -0.87 -3.26 8.81
C PHE A 44 -1.92 -3.20 7.70
N LEU A 45 -1.69 -2.34 6.70
CA LEU A 45 -2.41 -2.41 5.43
C LEU A 45 -1.59 -3.29 4.47
N THR A 46 -2.20 -4.30 3.87
CA THR A 46 -1.53 -5.14 2.88
C THR A 46 -1.58 -4.49 1.49
N ILE A 47 -0.68 -4.92 0.61
CA ILE A 47 -0.71 -4.49 -0.80
C ILE A 47 -2.01 -4.93 -1.47
N GLU A 48 -2.48 -6.14 -1.15
CA GLU A 48 -3.74 -6.67 -1.68
C GLU A 48 -4.94 -5.84 -1.23
N GLU A 49 -5.05 -5.51 0.06
CA GLU A 49 -6.11 -4.65 0.59
C GLU A 49 -6.13 -3.29 -0.09
N PHE A 50 -4.94 -2.70 -0.29
CA PHE A 50 -4.82 -1.45 -1.02
C PHE A 50 -5.27 -1.58 -2.49
N CYS A 51 -4.86 -2.64 -3.19
CA CYS A 51 -5.25 -2.88 -4.58
C CYS A 51 -6.76 -3.04 -4.71
N THR A 52 -7.35 -3.88 -3.86
CA THR A 52 -8.80 -4.13 -3.80
C THR A 52 -9.58 -2.85 -3.50
N TYR A 53 -9.14 -2.06 -2.53
CA TYR A 53 -9.81 -0.80 -2.18
C TYR A 53 -9.67 0.26 -3.28
N SER A 54 -8.47 0.42 -3.86
CA SER A 54 -8.18 1.50 -4.82
C SER A 54 -8.59 1.18 -6.25
N GLY A 55 -8.89 -0.08 -6.56
CA GLY A 55 -9.15 -0.56 -7.93
C GLY A 55 -7.88 -0.64 -8.80
N ILE A 56 -6.70 -0.46 -8.23
CA ILE A 56 -5.42 -0.57 -8.93
C ILE A 56 -5.02 -2.04 -8.97
N LYS A 57 -4.65 -2.55 -10.14
CA LYS A 57 -4.25 -3.96 -10.28
C LYS A 57 -2.89 -4.21 -9.62
N TYR A 58 -2.75 -5.37 -8.98
CA TYR A 58 -1.51 -5.78 -8.32
C TYR A 58 -0.28 -5.71 -9.26
N GLU A 59 -0.45 -6.13 -10.52
CA GLU A 59 0.58 -6.06 -11.58
C GLU A 59 1.09 -4.63 -11.82
N GLN A 60 0.21 -3.63 -11.69
CA GLN A 60 0.57 -2.22 -11.84
C GLN A 60 1.30 -1.66 -10.61
N VAL A 61 1.18 -2.31 -9.45
CA VAL A 61 1.83 -1.89 -8.21
C VAL A 61 3.19 -2.53 -8.06
N THR A 62 3.30 -3.83 -8.33
CA THR A 62 4.51 -4.64 -8.05
C THR A 62 5.80 -4.04 -8.60
N HIS A 63 5.82 -3.63 -9.87
CA HIS A 63 7.00 -3.07 -10.53
C HIS A 63 7.43 -1.69 -9.99
N LEU A 64 6.57 -1.01 -9.22
CA LEU A 64 6.87 0.31 -8.63
C LEU A 64 7.43 0.22 -7.21
N ILE A 65 7.23 -0.91 -6.52
CA ILE A 65 7.54 -1.07 -5.09
C ILE A 65 8.47 -2.24 -4.78
N PHE A 66 8.61 -3.17 -5.73
CA PHE A 66 9.61 -4.24 -5.72
C PHE A 66 10.60 -3.96 -6.85
N GLY A 67 11.86 -3.79 -6.49
CA GLY A 67 13.00 -3.74 -7.41
C GLY A 67 13.75 -5.05 -7.39
#